data_AF-A0A959LAR1-F1
#
_entry.id   AF-A0A959LAR1-F1
#
_cell.length_a   1.000
_cell.length_b   1.000
_cell.length_c   1.000
_cell.angle_alpha   90.00
_cell.angle_beta   90.00
_cell.angle_gamma   90.00
#
_symmetry.space_group_name_H-M   'P 1'
#
loop_
_entity.id
_entity.type
_entity.pdbx_description
1 polymer ?
#
loop_
_entity_poly.entity_id
_entity_poly.type
_entity_poly.pdbx_seq_one_letter_code
_entity_poly.pdbx_strand_id
1 'polypeptide(L)'
;MMARYFILIFLFFGIVSNAQVQCIITTDKDSIEVGEPFNLIVNLYAPDTTQVSRLNFDNYEKIENMLYDSNFFEQYLDLKVLDNGDWPISDNGGQVAKSSLHWNKTNDGYALHHTLKMSFFNFGLGQLPNPIISSSTNVSYGNPPYLLIKPSDEAMEEKLAPNKDIIEEPTTFADVLPYFLGLLAFILLIGLGIYLSKKKSNTTTEFTAQEPEPIIIPAHVKALESLNELNNKQLWQHGEIKEYQSELTHVIRQYLEDRYDVNALEMTTNEILKSLSKKDFEAIYNEDLREILTVADLVKFAKATPEENIHQKFMDKSVDFVNNTKIVEQPDHD
;
A
#
# COMPACT_ATOMS: atom_id res chain seq x y z
N MET A 1 29.59 -17.13 -35.75
CA MET A 1 30.63 -17.83 -34.98
C MET A 1 30.07 -19.19 -34.61
N MET A 2 30.68 -20.27 -35.07
CA MET A 2 30.08 -21.61 -35.18
C MET A 2 29.61 -22.20 -33.84
N ALA A 3 28.35 -22.64 -33.78
CA ALA A 3 27.83 -23.50 -32.73
C ALA A 3 28.44 -24.90 -32.87
N ARG A 4 29.26 -25.29 -31.89
CA ARG A 4 29.79 -26.65 -31.76
C ARG A 4 28.80 -27.47 -30.93
N TYR A 5 28.02 -28.31 -31.61
CA TYR A 5 27.25 -29.38 -31.00
C TYR A 5 28.20 -30.35 -30.28
N PHE A 6 28.23 -30.29 -28.95
CA PHE A 6 28.89 -31.30 -28.13
C PHE A 6 27.90 -32.45 -27.91
N ILE A 7 27.93 -33.44 -28.81
CA ILE A 7 27.27 -34.73 -28.59
C ILE A 7 28.10 -35.47 -27.53
N LEU A 8 27.63 -35.44 -26.29
CA LEU A 8 28.27 -36.11 -25.17
C LEU A 8 27.86 -37.59 -25.19
N ILE A 9 28.64 -38.40 -25.90
CA ILE A 9 28.56 -39.86 -25.87
C ILE A 9 29.02 -40.32 -24.48
N PHE A 10 28.10 -40.69 -23.61
CA PHE A 10 28.44 -41.32 -22.33
C PHE A 10 28.88 -42.76 -22.55
N LEU A 11 30.18 -42.97 -22.36
CA LEU A 11 30.86 -44.25 -22.35
C LEU A 11 30.43 -45.04 -21.11
N PHE A 12 29.60 -46.07 -21.31
CA PHE A 12 29.28 -47.07 -20.28
C PHE A 12 30.55 -47.83 -19.91
N PHE A 13 31.16 -47.50 -18.77
CA PHE A 13 32.26 -48.26 -18.19
C PHE A 13 31.81 -48.94 -16.89
N GLY A 14 31.95 -50.27 -16.83
CA GLY A 14 32.16 -50.98 -15.57
C GLY A 14 30.97 -51.76 -15.02
N ILE A 15 30.88 -53.01 -15.48
CA ILE A 15 30.22 -54.19 -14.89
C ILE A 15 30.03 -54.10 -13.36
N VAL A 16 28.78 -54.12 -12.92
CA VAL A 16 28.41 -54.84 -11.70
C VAL A 16 27.16 -55.66 -12.00
N SER A 17 27.29 -56.97 -11.82
CA SER A 17 26.23 -57.97 -11.69
C SER A 17 25.21 -57.54 -10.64
N ASN A 18 24.29 -56.68 -11.00
CA ASN A 18 23.01 -56.55 -10.32
C ASN A 18 21.96 -56.51 -11.43
N ALA A 19 21.12 -57.53 -11.49
CA ALA A 19 19.92 -57.52 -12.33
C ALA A 19 18.93 -56.51 -11.74
N GLN A 20 19.25 -55.22 -11.86
CA GLN A 20 18.46 -54.12 -11.35
C GLN A 20 18.16 -53.14 -12.47
N VAL A 21 16.98 -52.55 -12.43
CA VAL A 21 16.57 -51.53 -13.40
C VAL A 21 17.34 -50.26 -13.09
N GLN A 22 17.84 -49.55 -14.10
CA GLN A 22 18.50 -48.27 -13.94
C GLN A 22 17.68 -47.19 -14.61
N CYS A 23 17.38 -46.11 -13.89
CA CYS A 23 16.66 -44.95 -14.41
C CYS A 23 17.48 -43.69 -14.21
N ILE A 24 17.75 -42.97 -15.30
CA ILE A 24 18.44 -41.68 -15.27
C ILE A 24 17.57 -40.69 -16.00
N ILE A 25 17.25 -39.59 -15.32
CA ILE A 25 16.58 -38.46 -15.93
C ILE A 25 17.56 -37.31 -16.15
N THR A 26 17.43 -36.62 -17.27
CA THR A 26 18.25 -35.44 -17.61
C THR A 26 17.37 -34.40 -18.25
N THR A 27 17.71 -33.13 -18.08
CA THR A 27 17.09 -32.02 -18.81
C THR A 27 17.99 -31.61 -19.98
N ASP A 28 17.39 -31.04 -21.02
CA ASP A 28 18.15 -30.43 -22.12
C ASP A 28 18.70 -29.04 -21.78
N LYS A 29 18.21 -28.44 -20.69
CA LYS A 29 18.59 -27.13 -20.18
C LYS A 29 18.81 -27.18 -18.66
N ASP A 30 19.75 -26.37 -18.18
CA ASP A 30 20.00 -26.18 -16.74
C ASP A 30 19.23 -24.96 -16.18
N SER A 31 18.81 -24.05 -17.06
CA SER A 31 17.96 -22.92 -16.71
C SER A 31 16.96 -22.58 -17.82
N ILE A 32 15.78 -22.11 -17.43
CA ILE A 32 14.71 -21.67 -18.33
C ILE A 32 14.07 -20.39 -17.81
N GLU A 33 13.34 -19.68 -18.66
CA GLU A 33 12.39 -18.64 -18.23
C GLU A 33 11.03 -19.24 -17.87
N VAL A 34 10.24 -18.51 -17.06
CA VAL A 34 8.84 -18.87 -16.80
C VAL A 34 8.08 -18.99 -18.12
N GLY A 35 7.42 -20.12 -18.34
CA GLY A 35 6.69 -20.43 -19.57
C GLY A 35 7.56 -20.98 -20.71
N GLU A 36 8.89 -20.99 -20.58
CA GLU A 36 9.78 -21.54 -21.59
C GLU A 36 9.77 -23.07 -21.54
N PRO A 37 9.49 -23.75 -22.66
CA PRO A 37 9.48 -25.20 -22.70
C PRO A 37 10.89 -25.79 -22.58
N PHE A 38 10.98 -26.89 -21.84
CA PHE A 38 12.18 -27.75 -21.75
C PHE A 38 11.82 -29.22 -21.97
N ASN A 39 12.84 -30.01 -22.28
CA ASN A 39 12.71 -31.43 -22.50
C ASN A 39 13.27 -32.20 -21.30
N LEU A 40 12.43 -33.00 -20.66
CA LEU A 40 12.85 -34.02 -19.72
C LEU A 40 13.08 -35.32 -20.47
N ILE A 41 14.32 -35.79 -20.44
CA ILE A 41 14.76 -37.01 -21.08
C ILE A 41 14.84 -38.11 -20.01
N VAL A 42 14.08 -39.17 -20.21
CA VAL A 42 14.05 -40.35 -19.33
C VAL A 42 14.77 -41.50 -20.03
N ASN A 43 15.89 -41.92 -19.44
CA ASN A 43 16.67 -43.06 -19.89
C ASN A 43 16.47 -44.21 -18.90
N LEU A 44 15.89 -45.31 -19.37
CA LEU A 44 15.57 -46.47 -18.57
C LEU A 44 16.26 -47.70 -19.15
N TYR A 45 17.00 -48.43 -18.33
CA TYR A 45 17.62 -49.70 -18.69
C TYR A 45 17.06 -50.81 -17.80
N ALA A 46 16.55 -51.87 -18.41
CA ALA A 46 16.04 -53.06 -17.73
C ALA A 46 16.77 -54.31 -18.26
N PRO A 47 17.43 -55.10 -17.40
CA PRO A 47 18.01 -56.39 -17.79
C PRO A 47 16.95 -57.36 -18.31
N ASP A 48 17.34 -58.32 -19.16
CA ASP A 48 16.44 -59.32 -19.74
C ASP A 48 15.67 -60.17 -18.70
N THR A 49 16.22 -60.28 -17.49
CA THR A 49 15.64 -61.05 -16.39
C THR A 49 14.57 -60.30 -15.59
N THR A 50 14.35 -59.03 -15.89
CA THR A 50 13.51 -58.13 -15.08
C THR A 50 12.24 -57.71 -15.83
N GLN A 51 11.11 -57.66 -15.11
CA GLN A 51 9.86 -57.14 -15.65
C GLN A 51 9.56 -55.75 -15.09
N VAL A 52 9.55 -54.74 -15.97
CA VAL A 52 8.99 -53.41 -15.68
C VAL A 52 7.51 -53.40 -16.03
N SER A 53 6.65 -53.05 -15.08
CA SER A 53 5.18 -53.10 -15.23
C SER A 53 4.54 -51.72 -15.42
N ARG A 54 5.10 -50.68 -14.80
CA ARG A 54 4.54 -49.31 -14.84
C ARG A 54 5.60 -48.26 -14.55
N LEU A 55 5.42 -47.08 -15.13
CA LEU A 55 6.14 -45.86 -14.79
C LEU A 55 5.13 -44.78 -14.34
N ASN A 56 5.41 -44.09 -13.24
CA ASN A 56 4.48 -43.14 -12.62
C ASN A 56 5.19 -41.80 -12.32
N PHE A 57 4.54 -40.70 -12.70
CA PHE A 57 4.97 -39.31 -12.52
C PHE A 57 4.18 -38.52 -11.47
N ASP A 58 3.37 -39.15 -10.60
CA ASP A 58 2.58 -38.46 -9.55
C ASP A 58 3.42 -37.50 -8.68
N ASN A 59 4.72 -37.81 -8.48
CA ASN A 59 5.63 -36.96 -7.73
C ASN A 59 6.04 -35.66 -8.46
N TYR A 60 5.67 -35.48 -9.72
CA TYR A 60 5.86 -34.25 -10.49
C TYR A 60 4.73 -33.23 -10.27
N GLU A 61 3.61 -33.62 -9.65
CA GLU A 61 2.51 -32.69 -9.35
C GLU A 61 2.87 -31.65 -8.27
N LYS A 62 3.82 -32.00 -7.38
CA LYS A 62 4.23 -31.16 -6.24
C LYS A 62 5.73 -31.14 -6.08
N ILE A 63 6.40 -30.40 -6.95
CA ILE A 63 7.85 -30.19 -6.87
C ILE A 63 8.10 -29.03 -5.91
N GLU A 64 8.87 -29.27 -4.84
CA GLU A 64 9.21 -28.21 -3.88
C GLU A 64 10.08 -27.14 -4.53
N ASN A 65 9.75 -25.88 -4.26
CA ASN A 65 10.61 -24.76 -4.62
C ASN A 65 11.71 -24.61 -3.57
N MET A 66 12.96 -24.88 -3.94
CA MET A 66 14.10 -24.78 -3.03
C MET A 66 14.41 -23.34 -2.61
N LEU A 67 13.84 -22.34 -3.32
CA LEU A 67 13.94 -20.93 -2.96
C LEU A 67 12.74 -20.45 -2.15
N TYR A 68 11.90 -21.35 -1.64
CA TYR A 68 10.69 -21.00 -0.89
C TYR A 68 10.95 -19.96 0.22
N ASP A 69 10.20 -18.86 0.15
CA ASP A 69 10.09 -17.83 1.16
C ASP A 69 8.62 -17.41 1.19
N SER A 70 7.99 -17.47 2.36
CA SER A 70 6.57 -17.14 2.55
C SER A 70 6.16 -15.78 1.98
N ASN A 71 7.11 -14.85 1.79
CA ASN A 71 6.86 -13.52 1.27
C ASN A 71 7.06 -13.37 -0.24
N PHE A 72 7.87 -14.23 -0.87
CA PHE A 72 8.40 -13.98 -2.22
C PHE A 72 8.29 -15.17 -3.18
N PHE A 73 8.38 -16.40 -2.68
CA PHE A 73 8.41 -17.60 -3.51
C PHE A 73 7.36 -18.60 -3.05
N GLU A 74 6.59 -19.14 -3.99
CA GLU A 74 5.61 -20.17 -3.70
C GLU A 74 6.28 -21.47 -3.23
N GLN A 75 5.60 -22.24 -2.39
CA GLN A 75 6.13 -23.49 -1.81
C GLN A 75 6.38 -24.57 -2.86
N TYR A 76 5.55 -24.61 -3.91
CA TYR A 76 5.63 -25.62 -4.97
C TYR A 76 5.78 -24.95 -6.33
N LEU A 77 6.54 -25.58 -7.21
CA LEU A 77 6.66 -25.17 -8.59
C LEU A 77 5.47 -25.67 -9.41
N ASP A 78 4.88 -24.78 -10.20
CA ASP A 78 3.75 -25.09 -11.08
C ASP A 78 4.27 -25.66 -12.39
N LEU A 79 4.32 -26.99 -12.48
CA LEU A 79 4.76 -27.73 -13.65
C LEU A 79 3.57 -28.17 -14.50
N LYS A 80 3.65 -27.93 -15.80
CA LYS A 80 2.72 -28.49 -16.79
C LYS A 80 3.44 -29.32 -17.82
N VAL A 81 2.89 -30.48 -18.13
CA VAL A 81 3.32 -31.26 -19.29
C VAL A 81 2.63 -30.71 -20.53
N LEU A 82 3.42 -30.29 -21.52
CA LEU A 82 2.96 -29.73 -22.78
C LEU A 82 2.82 -30.79 -23.87
N ASP A 83 3.72 -31.77 -23.86
CA ASP A 83 3.75 -32.87 -24.81
C ASP A 83 4.28 -34.12 -24.11
N ASN A 84 3.49 -35.18 -24.17
CA ASN A 84 3.84 -36.47 -23.57
C ASN A 84 4.74 -37.32 -24.47
N GLY A 85 5.04 -36.84 -25.69
CA GLY A 85 5.76 -37.60 -26.71
C GLY A 85 4.98 -38.84 -27.12
N ASP A 86 5.69 -39.96 -27.27
CA ASP A 86 5.13 -41.27 -27.62
C ASP A 86 4.31 -41.94 -26.50
N TRP A 87 4.22 -41.35 -25.30
CA TRP A 87 3.50 -41.96 -24.17
C TRP A 87 2.10 -41.36 -24.02
N PRO A 88 1.02 -42.16 -24.20
CA PRO A 88 -0.30 -41.77 -23.75
C PRO A 88 -0.33 -41.80 -22.22
N ILE A 89 -0.23 -40.63 -21.59
CA ILE A 89 -0.49 -40.46 -20.16
C ILE A 89 -2.01 -40.45 -19.98
N SER A 90 -2.54 -41.32 -19.13
CA SER A 90 -3.98 -41.30 -18.83
C SER A 90 -4.30 -40.07 -17.97
N ASP A 91 -5.46 -39.44 -18.20
CA ASP A 91 -5.95 -38.26 -17.47
C ASP A 91 -6.07 -38.45 -15.93
N ASN A 92 -5.89 -39.67 -15.42
CA ASN A 92 -5.82 -40.00 -13.99
C ASN A 92 -4.37 -40.30 -13.54
N GLY A 93 -3.59 -39.24 -13.30
CA GLY A 93 -2.41 -39.29 -12.40
C GLY A 93 -1.11 -39.85 -13.00
N GLY A 94 -0.62 -39.29 -14.12
CA GLY A 94 0.80 -39.45 -14.49
C GLY A 94 1.29 -40.89 -14.78
N GLN A 95 0.41 -41.86 -15.00
CA GLN A 95 0.79 -43.27 -15.15
C GLN A 95 0.97 -43.66 -16.61
N VAL A 96 2.05 -44.37 -16.89
CA VAL A 96 2.35 -44.96 -18.20
C VAL A 96 2.40 -46.47 -18.06
N ALA A 97 1.48 -47.15 -18.76
CA ALA A 97 1.42 -48.60 -18.79
C ALA A 97 2.57 -49.19 -19.63
N LYS A 98 3.06 -50.38 -19.25
CA LYS A 98 4.12 -51.08 -20.00
C LYS A 98 3.85 -51.19 -21.49
N SER A 99 2.59 -51.40 -21.89
CA SER A 99 2.19 -51.55 -23.29
C SER A 99 2.50 -50.33 -24.16
N SER A 100 2.62 -49.15 -23.55
CA SER A 100 2.91 -47.89 -24.24
C SER A 100 4.40 -47.53 -24.21
N LEU A 101 5.23 -48.37 -23.58
CA LEU A 101 6.68 -48.17 -23.52
C LEU A 101 7.33 -48.83 -24.73
N HIS A 102 7.96 -48.04 -25.59
CA HIS A 102 8.74 -48.52 -26.72
C HIS A 102 10.17 -48.85 -26.27
N TRP A 103 10.51 -50.14 -26.27
CA TRP A 103 11.81 -50.64 -25.82
C TRP A 103 12.71 -51.00 -27.00
N ASN A 104 13.97 -50.56 -26.94
CA ASN A 104 15.02 -50.96 -27.84
C ASN A 104 15.83 -52.09 -27.19
N LYS A 105 15.95 -53.23 -27.90
CA LYS A 105 16.74 -54.36 -27.43
C LYS A 105 18.24 -54.01 -27.47
N THR A 106 18.95 -54.32 -26.38
CA THR A 106 20.41 -54.22 -26.28
C THR A 106 21.02 -55.62 -26.13
N ASN A 107 22.35 -55.72 -25.99
CA ASN A 107 23.02 -57.02 -25.84
C ASN A 107 22.68 -57.74 -24.52
N ASP A 108 22.36 -56.98 -23.47
CA ASP A 108 22.21 -57.48 -22.10
C ASP A 108 20.83 -57.15 -21.48
N GLY A 109 19.89 -56.62 -22.29
CA GLY A 109 18.57 -56.20 -21.81
C GLY A 109 17.79 -55.35 -22.80
N TYR A 110 16.98 -54.44 -22.25
CA TYR A 110 16.17 -53.47 -22.97
C TYR A 110 16.47 -52.07 -22.46
N ALA A 111 16.64 -51.14 -23.41
CA ALA A 111 16.79 -49.73 -23.13
C ALA A 111 15.58 -48.96 -23.67
N LEU A 112 15.15 -47.96 -22.93
CA LEU A 112 14.10 -47.04 -23.32
C LEU A 112 14.64 -45.62 -23.21
N HIS A 113 14.34 -44.82 -24.22
CA HIS A 113 14.70 -43.41 -24.30
C HIS A 113 13.45 -42.64 -24.66
N HIS A 114 13.04 -41.73 -23.78
CA HIS A 114 11.81 -40.96 -23.96
C HIS A 114 12.02 -39.50 -23.60
N THR A 115 11.31 -38.62 -24.31
CA THR A 115 11.39 -37.18 -24.10
C THR A 115 10.00 -36.61 -23.82
N LEU A 116 9.84 -35.92 -22.70
CA LEU A 116 8.65 -35.18 -22.30
C LEU A 116 8.91 -33.69 -22.45
N LYS A 117 7.99 -32.95 -23.08
CA LYS A 117 8.08 -31.49 -23.14
C LYS A 117 7.24 -30.90 -22.02
N MET A 118 7.85 -30.08 -21.19
CA MET A 118 7.21 -29.49 -20.02
C MET A 118 7.57 -28.02 -19.89
N SER A 119 6.81 -27.30 -19.07
CA SER A 119 7.07 -25.90 -18.75
C SER A 119 6.66 -25.60 -17.32
N PHE A 120 7.39 -24.70 -16.67
CA PHE A 120 7.04 -24.16 -15.37
C PHE A 120 6.33 -22.81 -15.51
N PHE A 121 5.35 -22.52 -14.65
CA PHE A 121 4.55 -21.29 -14.66
C PHE A 121 4.83 -20.35 -13.49
N ASN A 122 5.75 -20.73 -12.60
CA ASN A 122 6.31 -19.87 -11.57
C ASN A 122 7.84 -19.98 -11.53
N PHE A 123 8.52 -18.98 -10.95
CA PHE A 123 9.98 -18.91 -10.89
C PHE A 123 10.52 -19.52 -9.60
N GLY A 124 11.74 -20.05 -9.65
CA GLY A 124 12.33 -20.74 -8.51
C GLY A 124 13.47 -21.69 -8.89
N LEU A 125 13.86 -22.54 -7.94
CA LEU A 125 14.83 -23.61 -8.17
C LEU A 125 14.17 -24.94 -7.80
N GLY A 126 14.03 -25.82 -8.79
CA GLY A 126 13.40 -27.13 -8.59
C GLY A 126 14.40 -28.26 -8.78
N GLN A 127 14.32 -29.29 -7.93
CA GLN A 127 14.95 -30.58 -8.19
C GLN A 127 13.91 -31.52 -8.79
N LEU A 128 14.11 -31.96 -10.04
CA LEU A 128 13.15 -32.85 -10.71
C LEU A 128 13.28 -34.25 -10.12
N PRO A 129 12.22 -34.82 -9.51
CA PRO A 129 12.33 -36.11 -8.84
C PRO A 129 12.41 -37.25 -9.85
N ASN A 130 13.06 -38.35 -9.50
CA ASN A 130 13.03 -39.54 -10.37
C ASN A 130 11.59 -40.13 -10.45
N PRO A 131 11.13 -40.61 -11.62
CA PRO A 131 9.81 -41.23 -11.73
C PRO A 131 9.74 -42.53 -10.94
N ILE A 132 8.56 -42.86 -10.44
CA ILE A 132 8.34 -44.09 -9.66
C ILE A 132 8.17 -45.26 -10.63
N ILE A 133 9.08 -46.23 -10.58
CA ILE A 133 9.06 -47.39 -11.47
C ILE A 133 8.65 -48.64 -10.69
N SER A 134 7.60 -49.31 -11.17
CA SER A 134 7.18 -50.62 -10.67
C SER A 134 7.91 -51.72 -11.43
N SER A 135 8.76 -52.46 -10.74
CA SER A 135 9.61 -53.52 -11.32
C SER A 135 9.65 -54.76 -10.41
N SER A 136 9.95 -55.93 -10.99
CA SER A 136 10.19 -57.18 -10.26
C SER A 136 11.52 -57.18 -9.47
N THR A 137 12.41 -56.23 -9.75
CA THR A 137 13.69 -56.04 -9.05
C THR A 137 13.81 -54.61 -8.56
N ASN A 138 14.78 -54.36 -7.67
CA ASN A 138 15.09 -52.99 -7.25
C ASN A 138 15.44 -52.09 -8.45
N VAL A 139 15.17 -50.80 -8.27
CA VAL A 139 15.46 -49.75 -9.25
C VAL A 139 16.56 -48.88 -8.67
N SER A 140 17.63 -48.69 -9.44
CA SER A 140 18.70 -47.75 -9.16
C SER A 140 18.43 -46.46 -9.94
N TYR A 141 18.47 -45.34 -9.24
CA TYR A 141 18.21 -44.04 -9.82
C TYR A 141 19.51 -43.23 -9.96
N GLY A 142 19.62 -42.49 -11.06
CA GLY A 142 20.63 -41.45 -11.22
C GLY A 142 20.38 -40.23 -10.34
N ASN A 143 21.35 -39.33 -10.30
CA ASN A 143 21.20 -38.06 -9.58
C ASN A 143 20.12 -37.21 -10.27
N PRO A 144 19.07 -36.78 -9.54
CA PRO A 144 18.03 -35.93 -10.09
C PRO A 144 18.58 -34.55 -10.48
N PRO A 145 18.23 -34.01 -11.67
CA PRO A 145 18.71 -32.73 -12.14
C PRO A 145 18.04 -31.57 -11.40
N TYR A 146 18.79 -30.48 -11.27
CA TYR A 146 18.28 -29.19 -10.82
C TYR A 146 17.95 -28.32 -12.01
N LEU A 147 16.84 -27.57 -11.94
CA LEU A 147 16.44 -26.63 -12.98
C LEU A 147 16.16 -25.27 -12.34
N LEU A 148 16.86 -24.24 -12.83
CA LEU A 148 16.63 -22.85 -12.44
C LEU A 148 15.57 -22.23 -13.35
N ILE A 149 14.44 -21.81 -12.77
CA ILE A 149 13.38 -21.09 -13.48
C ILE A 149 13.49 -19.60 -13.15
N LYS A 150 13.89 -18.83 -14.17
CA LYS A 150 14.07 -17.39 -14.09
C LYS A 150 12.74 -16.68 -14.39
N PRO A 151 12.47 -15.53 -13.76
CA PRO A 151 11.37 -14.68 -14.21
C PRO A 151 11.58 -14.31 -15.68
N SER A 152 10.50 -14.22 -16.45
CA SER A 152 10.56 -13.69 -17.82
C SER A 152 10.93 -12.20 -17.78
N ASP A 153 11.76 -11.75 -18.73
CA ASP A 153 12.18 -10.36 -18.83
C ASP A 153 10.99 -9.39 -18.92
N GLU A 154 9.88 -9.81 -19.57
CA GLU A 154 8.63 -9.04 -19.66
C GLU A 154 8.01 -8.77 -18.29
N ALA A 155 8.06 -9.75 -17.37
CA ALA A 155 7.53 -9.60 -16.01
C ALA A 155 8.45 -8.73 -15.11
N MET A 156 9.75 -8.71 -15.39
CA MET A 156 10.69 -7.78 -14.73
C MET A 156 10.49 -6.34 -15.23
N GLU A 157 10.19 -6.14 -16.52
CA GLU A 157 9.86 -4.82 -17.08
C GLU A 157 8.46 -4.33 -16.66
N GLU A 158 7.47 -5.21 -16.54
CA GLU A 158 6.11 -4.84 -16.11
C GLU A 158 6.08 -4.27 -14.69
N LYS A 159 6.93 -4.77 -13.78
CA LYS A 159 7.11 -4.17 -12.44
C LYS A 159 7.75 -2.79 -12.44
N LEU A 160 8.37 -2.39 -13.55
CA LEU A 160 8.98 -1.07 -13.75
C LEU A 160 8.18 -0.18 -14.71
N ALA A 161 7.03 -0.66 -15.21
CA ALA A 161 6.15 0.17 -16.03
C ALA A 161 5.73 1.40 -15.24
N PRO A 162 5.87 2.62 -15.79
CA PRO A 162 5.40 3.82 -15.13
C PRO A 162 3.90 3.71 -14.86
N ASN A 163 3.46 4.23 -13.71
CA ASN A 163 2.03 4.29 -13.38
C ASN A 163 1.24 4.81 -14.57
N LYS A 164 0.17 4.10 -14.96
CA LYS A 164 -0.74 4.55 -16.01
C LYS A 164 -1.25 5.95 -15.66
N ASP A 165 -1.21 6.85 -16.63
CA ASP A 165 -1.75 8.19 -16.47
C ASP A 165 -3.25 8.14 -16.11
N ILE A 166 -3.70 9.16 -15.39
CA ILE A 166 -5.10 9.32 -15.00
C ILE A 166 -5.92 9.46 -16.28
N ILE A 167 -6.79 8.50 -16.55
CA ILE A 167 -7.76 8.58 -17.64
C ILE A 167 -8.84 9.56 -17.19
N GLU A 168 -8.83 10.78 -17.74
CA GLU A 168 -9.89 11.75 -17.52
C GLU A 168 -11.18 11.29 -18.22
N GLU A 169 -12.21 10.99 -17.44
CA GLU A 169 -13.52 10.64 -17.95
C GLU A 169 -14.21 11.90 -18.53
N PRO A 170 -14.82 11.84 -19.73
CA PRO A 170 -15.53 12.98 -20.28
C PRO A 170 -16.68 13.37 -19.36
N THR A 171 -16.68 14.63 -18.90
CA THR A 171 -17.71 15.16 -18.01
C THR A 171 -19.09 15.02 -18.65
N THR A 172 -19.99 14.30 -17.98
CA THR A 172 -21.33 14.03 -18.48
C THR A 172 -22.31 15.03 -17.88
N PHE A 173 -23.42 15.34 -18.56
CA PHE A 173 -24.47 16.22 -18.05
C PHE A 173 -25.02 15.80 -16.67
N ALA A 174 -24.89 14.52 -16.31
CA ALA A 174 -25.26 13.99 -15.00
C ALA A 174 -24.38 14.55 -13.86
N ASP A 175 -23.12 14.87 -14.14
CA ASP A 175 -22.15 15.34 -13.14
C ASP A 175 -22.38 16.81 -12.76
N VAL A 176 -22.88 17.61 -13.70
CA VAL A 176 -23.19 19.04 -13.50
C VAL A 176 -24.59 19.27 -12.91
N LEU A 177 -25.49 18.30 -13.07
CA LEU A 177 -26.87 18.37 -12.61
C LEU A 177 -27.04 18.64 -11.09
N PRO A 178 -26.30 17.98 -10.17
CA PRO A 178 -26.45 18.23 -8.73
C PRO A 178 -26.02 19.65 -8.34
N TYR A 179 -24.97 20.21 -8.96
CA TYR A 179 -24.53 21.57 -8.70
C TYR A 179 -25.55 22.62 -9.14
N PHE A 180 -26.18 22.41 -10.31
CA PHE A 180 -27.24 23.28 -10.80
C PHE A 180 -28.48 23.25 -9.90
N LEU A 181 -28.90 22.05 -9.45
CA LEU A 181 -29.99 21.88 -8.49
C LEU A 181 -29.67 22.56 -7.14
N GLY A 182 -28.42 22.44 -6.67
CA GLY A 182 -27.95 23.12 -5.47
C GLY A 182 -28.02 24.64 -5.57
N LEU A 183 -27.61 25.21 -6.70
CA LEU A 183 -27.71 26.64 -6.97
C LEU A 183 -29.17 27.13 -6.98
N LEU A 184 -30.05 26.37 -7.63
CA LEU A 184 -31.48 26.72 -7.68
C LEU A 184 -32.12 26.67 -6.29
N ALA A 185 -31.79 25.65 -5.48
CA ALA A 185 -32.24 25.54 -4.10
C ALA A 185 -31.72 26.71 -3.24
N PHE A 186 -30.47 27.12 -3.42
CA PHE A 186 -29.89 28.25 -2.71
C PHE A 186 -30.59 29.58 -3.03
N ILE A 187 -30.87 29.84 -4.31
CA ILE A 187 -31.64 31.04 -4.73
C ILE A 187 -33.05 31.01 -4.12
N LEU A 188 -33.69 29.85 -4.08
CA LEU A 188 -35.02 29.68 -3.50
C LEU A 188 -35.02 29.93 -1.98
N LEU A 189 -33.97 29.47 -1.27
CA LEU A 189 -33.78 29.75 0.15
C LEU A 189 -33.56 31.24 0.43
N ILE A 190 -32.77 31.94 -0.39
CA ILE A 190 -32.58 33.40 -0.28
C ILE A 190 -33.91 34.11 -0.52
N GLY A 191 -34.64 33.75 -1.57
CA GLY A 191 -35.95 34.32 -1.87
C GLY A 191 -36.95 34.10 -0.74
N LEU A 192 -36.96 32.90 -0.16
CA LEU A 192 -37.78 32.57 1.01
C LEU A 192 -37.37 33.37 2.25
N GLY A 193 -36.08 33.55 2.49
CA GLY A 193 -35.55 34.38 3.57
C GLY A 193 -35.99 35.84 3.44
N ILE A 194 -35.88 36.43 2.24
CA ILE A 194 -36.35 37.79 1.96
C ILE A 194 -37.87 37.90 2.13
N TYR A 195 -38.63 36.91 1.65
CA TYR A 195 -40.08 36.88 1.76
C TYR A 195 -40.55 36.80 3.22
N LEU A 196 -39.92 35.96 4.04
CA LEU A 196 -40.23 35.83 5.47
C LEU A 196 -39.80 37.08 6.26
N SER A 197 -38.67 37.68 5.93
CA SER A 197 -38.22 38.94 6.53
C SER A 197 -39.17 40.09 6.21
N LYS A 198 -39.67 40.18 4.96
CA LYS A 198 -40.71 41.16 4.59
C LYS A 198 -42.05 40.89 5.28
N LYS A 199 -42.42 39.61 5.46
CA LYS A 199 -43.67 39.23 6.16
C LYS A 199 -43.64 39.54 7.67
N LYS A 200 -42.45 39.56 8.29
CA LYS A 200 -42.26 39.96 9.69
C LYS A 200 -42.19 41.48 9.89
N SER A 201 -41.99 42.24 8.80
CA SER A 201 -41.85 43.71 8.79
C SER A 201 -43.09 44.42 8.24
N ASN A 202 -44.27 44.10 8.81
CA ASN A 202 -45.46 44.95 8.71
C ASN A 202 -45.74 45.72 10.02
N THR A 203 -44.74 45.86 10.87
CA THR A 203 -44.72 46.85 11.93
C THR A 203 -43.34 47.50 11.93
N THR A 204 -43.35 48.83 11.84
CA THR A 204 -42.21 49.74 11.98
C THR A 204 -41.49 50.12 10.67
N THR A 205 -42.14 51.07 10.00
CA THR A 205 -41.61 52.36 9.55
C THR A 205 -40.40 52.39 8.62
N GLU A 206 -40.69 52.77 7.38
CA GLU A 206 -39.76 53.43 6.48
C GLU A 206 -39.16 54.68 7.15
N PHE A 207 -37.84 54.69 7.36
CA PHE A 207 -37.05 55.90 7.26
C PHE A 207 -35.73 55.54 6.59
N THR A 208 -35.52 56.12 5.40
CA THR A 208 -34.20 56.29 4.82
C THR A 208 -33.38 57.14 5.80
N ALA A 209 -32.51 56.50 6.57
CA ALA A 209 -31.57 57.16 7.47
C ALA A 209 -30.19 56.53 7.26
N GLN A 210 -29.25 57.43 7.07
CA GLN A 210 -27.80 57.26 7.00
C GLN A 210 -27.28 56.15 7.92
N GLU A 211 -26.37 55.34 7.39
CA GLU A 211 -25.60 54.30 8.07
C GLU A 211 -25.14 54.76 9.47
N PRO A 212 -25.57 54.09 10.56
CA PRO A 212 -24.93 54.29 11.85
C PRO A 212 -23.58 53.58 11.78
N GLU A 213 -22.50 54.34 11.99
CA GLU A 213 -21.15 53.81 12.17
C GLU A 213 -21.19 52.58 13.09
N PRO A 214 -20.53 51.47 12.71
CA PRO A 214 -20.46 50.32 13.59
C PRO A 214 -19.75 50.75 14.87
N ILE A 215 -20.36 50.45 16.02
CA ILE A 215 -19.66 50.50 17.31
C ILE A 215 -18.48 49.55 17.18
N ILE A 216 -17.28 50.08 16.98
CA ILE A 216 -16.03 49.32 16.98
C ILE A 216 -15.79 48.95 18.44
N ILE A 217 -16.27 47.78 18.87
CA ILE A 217 -15.85 47.22 20.16
C ILE A 217 -14.35 46.97 20.04
N PRO A 218 -13.50 47.57 20.89
CA PRO A 218 -12.06 47.37 20.77
C PRO A 218 -11.72 45.88 20.91
N ALA A 219 -10.82 45.38 20.06
CA ALA A 219 -10.45 43.97 19.99
C ALA A 219 -10.07 43.37 21.37
N HIS A 220 -9.43 44.18 22.22
CA HIS A 220 -9.03 43.77 23.57
C HIS A 220 -10.23 43.57 24.52
N VAL A 221 -11.30 44.35 24.38
CA VAL A 221 -12.51 44.22 25.21
C VAL A 221 -13.20 42.89 24.89
N LYS A 222 -13.38 42.60 23.61
CA LYS A 222 -13.96 41.34 23.13
C LYS A 222 -13.12 40.13 23.57
N ALA A 223 -11.80 40.21 23.44
CA ALA A 223 -10.90 39.14 23.85
C ALA A 223 -10.94 38.89 25.38
N LEU A 224 -10.91 39.95 26.20
CA LEU A 224 -10.98 39.82 27.66
C LEU A 224 -12.33 39.26 28.12
N GLU A 225 -13.44 39.66 27.48
CA GLU A 225 -14.76 39.09 27.74
C GLU A 225 -14.79 37.59 27.44
N SER A 226 -14.32 37.18 26.26
CA SER A 226 -14.26 35.76 25.89
C SER A 226 -13.30 34.94 26.77
N LEU A 227 -12.18 35.50 27.22
CA LEU A 227 -11.27 34.84 28.18
C LEU A 227 -11.96 34.67 29.55
N ASN A 228 -12.73 35.66 30.00
CA ASN A 228 -13.49 35.58 31.24
C ASN A 228 -14.60 34.52 31.15
N GLU A 229 -15.34 34.47 30.05
CA GLU A 229 -16.32 33.42 29.79
C GLU A 229 -15.68 32.02 29.80
N LEU A 230 -14.56 31.84 29.10
CA LEU A 230 -13.80 30.59 29.10
C LEU A 230 -13.36 30.18 30.52
N ASN A 231 -12.90 31.14 31.33
CA ASN A 231 -12.53 30.87 32.71
C ASN A 231 -13.74 30.42 33.56
N ASN A 232 -14.91 31.03 33.34
CA ASN A 232 -16.14 30.69 34.06
C ASN A 232 -16.70 29.31 33.68
N LYS A 233 -16.42 28.81 32.48
CA LYS A 233 -16.83 27.45 32.07
C LYS A 233 -16.10 26.34 32.84
N GLN A 234 -14.96 26.63 33.47
CA GLN A 234 -14.18 25.66 34.27
C GLN A 234 -13.89 24.33 33.53
N LEU A 235 -13.75 24.36 32.20
CA LEU A 235 -13.66 23.16 31.33
C LEU A 235 -12.53 22.20 31.75
N TRP A 236 -11.33 22.73 32.00
CA TRP A 236 -10.18 21.91 32.39
C TRP A 236 -10.34 21.26 33.78
N GLN A 237 -11.12 21.86 34.68
CA GLN A 237 -11.43 21.28 36.00
C GLN A 237 -12.41 20.10 35.90
N HIS A 238 -13.22 20.07 34.84
CA HIS A 238 -14.14 18.97 34.52
C HIS A 238 -13.49 17.89 33.63
N GLY A 239 -12.19 17.99 33.34
CA GLY A 239 -11.45 17.05 32.50
C GLY A 239 -11.49 17.35 31.00
N GLU A 240 -12.15 18.44 30.58
CA GLU A 240 -12.31 18.86 29.18
C GLU A 240 -11.11 19.71 28.70
N ILE A 241 -9.89 19.23 28.96
CA ILE A 241 -8.63 19.95 28.70
C ILE A 241 -8.47 20.30 27.21
N LYS A 242 -8.90 19.42 26.30
CA LYS A 242 -8.79 19.65 24.86
C LYS A 242 -9.68 20.80 24.38
N GLU A 243 -10.90 20.86 24.88
CA GLU A 243 -11.86 21.91 24.54
C GLU A 243 -11.40 23.25 25.11
N TYR A 244 -10.97 23.26 26.38
CA TYR A 244 -10.38 24.42 27.02
C TYR A 244 -9.22 25.04 26.21
N GLN A 245 -8.25 24.21 25.79
CA GLN A 245 -7.09 24.70 25.02
C GLN A 245 -7.47 25.14 23.59
N SER A 246 -8.48 24.49 23.00
CA SER A 246 -8.99 24.90 21.69
C SER A 246 -9.69 26.26 21.76
N GLU A 247 -10.53 26.50 22.77
CA GLU A 247 -11.18 27.79 22.98
C GLU A 247 -10.17 28.89 23.34
N LEU A 248 -9.21 28.60 24.23
CA LEU A 248 -8.18 29.58 24.63
C LEU A 248 -7.40 30.11 23.42
N THR A 249 -6.94 29.21 22.56
CA THR A 249 -6.19 29.61 21.36
C THR A 249 -7.06 30.24 20.29
N HIS A 250 -8.34 29.87 20.20
CA HIS A 250 -9.29 30.53 19.32
C HIS A 250 -9.48 32.00 19.71
N VAL A 251 -9.66 32.30 21.00
CA VAL A 251 -9.79 33.69 21.49
C VAL A 251 -8.54 34.51 21.17
N ILE A 252 -7.35 33.94 21.39
CA ILE A 252 -6.08 34.64 21.08
C ILE A 252 -5.91 34.84 19.57
N ARG A 253 -6.25 33.87 18.73
CA ARG A 253 -6.19 34.02 17.28
C ARG A 253 -7.17 35.08 16.79
N GLN A 254 -8.42 35.05 17.26
CA GLN A 254 -9.42 36.06 16.96
C GLN A 254 -8.94 37.47 17.36
N TYR A 255 -8.34 37.61 18.54
CA TYR A 255 -7.76 38.87 18.98
C TYR A 255 -6.67 39.37 18.03
N LEU A 256 -5.81 38.48 17.54
CA LEU A 256 -4.78 38.84 16.56
C LEU A 256 -5.38 39.30 15.23
N GLU A 257 -6.47 38.67 14.76
CA GLU A 257 -7.16 39.10 13.55
C GLU A 257 -7.79 40.48 13.72
N ASP A 258 -8.59 40.63 14.78
CA ASP A 258 -9.37 41.85 15.06
C ASP A 258 -8.46 43.06 15.30
N ARG A 259 -7.23 42.84 15.79
CA ARG A 259 -6.28 43.90 16.11
C ARG A 259 -5.24 44.16 15.03
N TYR A 260 -4.55 43.12 14.58
CA TYR A 260 -3.38 43.25 13.70
C TYR A 260 -3.73 43.03 12.24
N ASP A 261 -4.99 42.70 11.92
CA ASP A 261 -5.48 42.44 10.57
C ASP A 261 -4.60 41.37 9.89
N VAL A 262 -4.50 40.23 10.58
CA VAL A 262 -3.83 39.00 10.14
C VAL A 262 -4.83 37.85 10.21
N ASN A 263 -4.84 36.95 9.23
CA ASN A 263 -5.76 35.81 9.19
C ASN A 263 -5.28 34.67 10.13
N ALA A 264 -5.18 34.96 11.43
CA ALA A 264 -4.60 34.06 12.42
C ALA A 264 -5.40 32.76 12.65
N LEU A 265 -6.68 32.69 12.33
CA LEU A 265 -7.48 31.46 12.44
C LEU A 265 -7.04 30.41 11.42
N GLU A 266 -6.62 30.84 10.22
CA GLU A 266 -6.23 29.97 9.10
C GLU A 266 -4.71 29.75 8.99
N MET A 267 -3.93 30.34 9.89
CA MET A 267 -2.46 30.32 9.82
C MET A 267 -1.84 29.39 10.87
N THR A 268 -0.69 28.79 10.56
CA THR A 268 0.10 28.07 11.56
C THR A 268 0.77 29.04 12.55
N THR A 269 1.14 28.58 13.74
CA THR A 269 1.83 29.39 14.77
C THR A 269 3.07 30.12 14.22
N ASN A 270 3.85 29.46 13.37
CA ASN A 270 5.03 30.06 12.75
C ASN A 270 4.68 31.15 11.73
N GLU A 271 3.62 30.97 10.96
CA GLU A 271 3.15 31.95 9.98
C GLU A 271 2.57 33.19 10.67
N ILE A 272 1.88 33.01 11.80
CA ILE A 272 1.37 34.10 12.63
C ILE A 272 2.52 34.99 13.09
N LEU A 273 3.55 34.40 13.72
CA LEU A 273 4.72 35.15 14.21
C LEU A 273 5.44 35.90 13.07
N LYS A 274 5.55 35.27 11.88
CA LYS A 274 6.15 35.90 10.69
C LYS A 274 5.31 37.03 10.10
N SER A 275 3.99 36.99 10.27
CA SER A 275 3.09 38.04 9.75
C SER A 275 2.99 39.20 10.72
N LEU A 276 3.01 38.93 12.02
CA LEU A 276 3.08 39.95 13.06
C LEU A 276 4.39 40.75 13.01
N SER A 277 5.52 40.15 12.63
CA SER A 277 6.78 40.89 12.47
C SER A 277 6.76 41.98 11.38
N LYS A 278 5.73 41.99 10.52
CA LYS A 278 5.49 43.01 9.50
C LYS A 278 4.46 44.07 9.92
N LYS A 279 3.88 43.94 11.12
CA LYS A 279 2.88 44.84 11.71
C LYS A 279 3.50 45.56 12.91
N ASP A 280 2.72 46.42 13.57
CA ASP A 280 3.11 47.13 14.80
C ASP A 280 3.07 46.20 16.04
N PHE A 281 3.81 45.09 15.95
CA PHE A 281 3.91 44.08 17.00
C PHE A 281 5.33 44.07 17.57
N GLU A 282 5.45 44.39 18.86
CA GLU A 282 6.74 44.37 19.52
C GLU A 282 7.27 42.94 19.67
N ALA A 283 8.53 42.75 19.28
CA ALA A 283 9.15 41.42 19.31
C ALA A 283 9.25 40.81 20.71
N ILE A 284 9.13 41.63 21.78
CA ILE A 284 9.13 41.20 23.18
C ILE A 284 7.98 40.23 23.49
N TYR A 285 6.85 40.33 22.79
CA TYR A 285 5.67 39.49 23.02
C TYR A 285 5.67 38.19 22.19
N ASN A 286 6.69 37.97 21.35
CA ASN A 286 6.79 36.77 20.51
C ASN A 286 6.91 35.48 21.32
N GLU A 287 7.65 35.52 22.44
CA GLU A 287 7.86 34.33 23.27
C GLU A 287 6.57 33.91 23.97
N ASP A 288 5.86 34.86 24.59
CA ASP A 288 4.57 34.58 25.23
C ASP A 288 3.53 34.08 24.22
N LEU A 289 3.42 34.73 23.06
CA LEU A 289 2.50 34.27 22.01
C LEU A 289 2.84 32.87 21.50
N ARG A 290 4.14 32.58 21.31
CA ARG A 290 4.58 31.25 20.89
C ARG A 290 4.24 30.21 21.96
N GLU A 291 4.49 30.49 23.23
CA GLU A 291 4.15 29.56 24.31
C GLU A 291 2.64 29.27 24.36
N ILE A 292 1.80 30.31 24.30
CA ILE A 292 0.34 30.18 24.33
C ILE A 292 -0.16 29.30 23.17
N LEU A 293 0.34 29.53 21.94
CA LEU A 293 -0.09 28.79 20.76
C LEU A 293 0.51 27.38 20.65
N THR A 294 1.72 27.14 21.18
CA THR A 294 2.40 25.83 21.09
C THR A 294 1.81 24.79 22.04
N VAL A 295 1.31 25.20 23.21
CA VAL A 295 0.72 24.26 24.17
C VAL A 295 -0.58 23.65 23.66
N ALA A 296 -1.35 24.38 22.85
CA ALA A 296 -2.52 23.81 22.19
C ALA A 296 -2.14 22.70 21.20
N ASP A 297 -1.05 22.85 20.45
CA ASP A 297 -0.56 21.81 19.55
C ASP A 297 -0.12 20.55 20.33
N LEU A 298 0.56 20.73 21.48
CA LEU A 298 0.94 19.61 22.34
C LEU A 298 -0.26 18.85 22.91
N VAL A 299 -1.32 19.54 23.34
CA VAL A 299 -2.54 18.91 23.86
C VAL A 299 -3.36 18.24 22.76
N LYS A 300 -3.37 18.81 21.54
CA LYS A 300 -4.07 18.25 20.36
C LYS A 300 -3.37 17.01 19.79
N PHE A 301 -2.03 16.97 19.80
CA PHE A 301 -1.26 15.92 19.10
C PHE A 301 -0.53 14.91 20.01
N ALA A 302 -0.08 15.28 21.21
CA ALA A 302 0.82 14.44 22.01
C ALA A 302 0.13 13.59 23.09
N LYS A 303 -1.21 13.62 23.22
CA LYS A 303 -1.97 13.00 24.35
C LYS A 303 -1.43 13.41 25.73
N ALA A 304 -0.68 14.51 25.83
CA ALA A 304 -0.15 15.00 27.09
C ALA A 304 -1.28 15.63 27.90
N THR A 305 -1.35 15.31 29.19
CA THR A 305 -2.14 16.02 30.19
C THR A 305 -1.19 16.96 30.94
N PRO A 306 -1.14 18.26 30.62
CA PRO A 306 -0.35 19.22 31.39
C PRO A 306 -0.79 19.19 32.85
N GLU A 307 0.13 19.53 33.76
CA GLU A 307 -0.22 19.71 35.17
C GLU A 307 -1.25 20.84 35.34
N GLU A 308 -2.14 20.75 36.34
CA GLU A 308 -3.23 21.73 36.55
C GLU A 308 -2.73 23.18 36.70
N ASN A 309 -1.54 23.36 37.28
CA ASN A 309 -0.87 24.66 37.43
C ASN A 309 -0.56 25.34 36.08
N ILE A 310 -0.39 24.56 35.01
CA ILE A 310 -0.08 25.06 33.69
C ILE A 310 -1.28 25.76 33.07
N HIS A 311 -2.50 25.26 33.28
CA HIS A 311 -3.71 25.85 32.71
C HIS A 311 -3.98 27.26 33.25
N GLN A 312 -3.89 27.45 34.56
CA GLN A 312 -4.03 28.78 35.17
C GLN A 312 -2.95 29.74 34.66
N LYS A 313 -1.69 29.29 34.62
CA LYS A 313 -0.57 30.09 34.11
C LYS A 313 -0.79 30.56 32.67
N PHE A 314 -1.38 29.73 31.81
CA PHE A 314 -1.68 30.10 30.42
C PHE A 314 -2.85 31.05 30.29
N MET A 315 -3.88 30.94 31.15
CA MET A 315 -4.94 31.93 31.23
C MET A 315 -4.38 33.29 31.61
N ASP A 316 -3.56 33.35 32.67
CA ASP A 316 -2.95 34.58 33.15
C ASP A 316 -2.06 35.20 32.07
N LYS A 317 -1.21 34.40 31.42
CA LYS A 317 -0.40 34.84 30.27
C LYS A 317 -1.24 35.36 29.10
N SER A 318 -2.38 34.76 28.83
CA SER A 318 -3.28 35.18 27.74
C SER A 318 -3.92 36.53 28.04
N VAL A 319 -4.37 36.72 29.28
CA VAL A 319 -4.89 38.00 29.77
C VAL A 319 -3.81 39.08 29.74
N ASP A 320 -2.61 38.78 30.23
CA ASP A 320 -1.47 39.68 30.22
C ASP A 320 -1.07 40.05 28.79
N PHE A 321 -1.04 39.08 27.87
CA PHE A 321 -0.74 39.32 26.47
C PHE A 321 -1.72 40.32 25.84
N VAL A 322 -3.03 40.13 26.05
CA VAL A 322 -4.07 41.06 25.54
C VAL A 322 -3.91 42.44 26.17
N ASN A 323 -3.68 42.52 27.49
CA ASN A 323 -3.54 43.78 28.20
C ASN A 323 -2.28 44.56 27.83
N ASN A 324 -1.15 43.87 27.67
CA ASN A 324 0.13 44.48 27.33
C ASN A 324 0.16 44.89 25.86
N THR A 325 -0.52 44.15 25.01
CA THR A 325 -0.60 44.55 23.62
C THR A 325 -1.62 45.66 23.46
N LYS A 326 -2.79 45.72 24.13
CA LYS A 326 -3.96 46.60 23.83
C LYS A 326 -3.64 47.99 23.23
N ILE A 327 -4.42 48.42 22.24
CA ILE A 327 -4.33 49.80 21.73
C ILE A 327 -4.82 50.71 22.86
N VAL A 328 -3.93 51.56 23.37
CA VAL A 328 -4.30 52.60 24.34
C VAL A 328 -4.88 53.75 23.53
N GLU A 329 -6.20 53.81 23.42
CA GLU A 329 -6.88 55.02 22.96
C GLU A 329 -6.55 56.13 23.96
N GLN A 330 -5.77 57.13 23.54
CA GLN A 330 -5.68 58.38 24.29
C GLN A 330 -7.09 58.98 24.31
N PRO A 331 -7.64 59.33 25.49
CA PRO A 331 -8.91 60.02 25.51
C PRO A 331 -8.73 61.35 24.76
N ASP A 332 -9.54 61.57 23.73
CA ASP A 332 -9.65 62.87 23.07
C ASP A 332 -9.89 63.92 24.15
N HIS A 333 -8.89 64.77 24.33
CA HIS A 333 -8.92 65.87 25.28
C HIS A 333 -9.57 67.05 24.56
N ASP A 334 -10.90 67.09 24.55
CA ASP A 334 -11.69 68.28 24.17
C ASP A 334 -12.60 68.72 25.32
#